data_AF-A0A2V9IUV5-F1
#
_entry.id   AF-A0A2V9IUV5-F1
#
_cell.length_a   1.000
_cell.length_b   1.000
_cell.length_c   1.000
_cell.angle_alpha   90.00
_cell.angle_beta   90.00
_cell.angle_gamma   90.00
#
_symmetry.space_group_name_H-M   'P 1'
#
loop_
_entity.id
_entity.type
_entity.pdbx_description
1 polymer ?
#
loop_
_entity_poly.entity_id
_entity_poly.type
_entity_poly.pdbx_seq_one_letter_code
_entity_poly.pdbx_strand_id
1 'polypeptide(L)'
;AHQETILRLAGLEALNFTRERPSGDAGGVRHVGPSVDLRLFHEEHVDVEAERLRLERDKVKIEQQLTQLDKQLGNESFLSRAPKDVVDNAKRRHAELSQQLRKVAESLERPRDGGRIISVNLRELARNNEPYFQFDREERHMAGILFHLLNHKDNAERVVHKAERNWEINLAEFGVYLDYSYPRDLWNKMGVKAESNNHKRDVILGMLGSYRFDTSRLASLKEVKEFNAFFIGPRASRKYIQSPANWSLTQIETSLRPQSSNSDRDLVTACKIKWAFKAKPDIVIHADRERALCIELKLESVEGSYPSEASEKKLLRERGLFAEGKVLQLPMSQTDLQKFLMTELLGLDCRFLFITRHKTSGTECVSWSDFLGLLEPLPNPPPYIAAALENAEHLLAP
;
A
#
# COMPACT_ATOMS: atom_id res chain seq x y z
N ALA A 1 14.22 -34.19 37.58
CA ALA A 1 12.98 -34.72 38.22
C ALA A 1 11.76 -34.75 37.28
N HIS A 2 11.53 -33.73 36.43
CA HIS A 2 10.32 -33.69 35.58
C HIS A 2 10.54 -34.01 34.09
N GLN A 3 11.74 -34.41 33.68
CA GLN A 3 12.12 -34.61 32.29
C GLN A 3 11.24 -35.66 31.58
N GLU A 4 10.99 -36.79 32.21
CA GLU A 4 10.17 -37.87 31.64
C GLU A 4 8.71 -37.45 31.42
N THR A 5 8.13 -36.72 32.37
CA THR A 5 6.78 -36.15 32.22
C THR A 5 6.73 -35.10 31.11
N ILE A 6 7.77 -34.28 30.96
CA ILE A 6 7.87 -33.27 29.90
C ILE A 6 7.98 -33.95 28.53
N LEU A 7 8.87 -34.94 28.38
CA LEU A 7 9.02 -35.73 27.16
C LEU A 7 7.69 -36.34 26.73
N ARG A 8 6.98 -36.99 27.67
CA ARG A 8 5.69 -37.64 27.41
C ARG A 8 4.59 -36.64 27.04
N LEU A 9 4.49 -35.51 27.73
CA LEU A 9 3.44 -34.50 27.48
C LEU A 9 3.71 -33.68 26.22
N ALA A 10 4.97 -33.46 25.88
CA ALA A 10 5.38 -32.71 24.69
C ALA A 10 5.56 -33.60 23.45
N GLY A 11 5.52 -34.93 23.60
CA GLY A 11 5.75 -35.88 22.50
C GLY A 11 7.17 -35.85 21.96
N LEU A 12 8.16 -35.57 22.82
CA LEU A 12 9.56 -35.47 22.45
C LEU A 12 10.30 -36.77 22.77
N GLU A 13 11.19 -37.19 21.89
CA GLU A 13 11.99 -38.41 22.05
C GLU A 13 13.19 -38.20 22.99
N ALA A 14 13.78 -37.00 22.96
CA ALA A 14 14.87 -36.60 23.84
C ALA A 14 14.75 -35.12 24.25
N LEU A 15 15.32 -34.79 25.40
CA LEU A 15 15.37 -33.42 25.93
C LEU A 15 16.76 -33.20 26.50
N ASN A 16 17.56 -32.42 25.78
CA ASN A 16 18.93 -32.08 26.15
C ASN A 16 19.00 -30.62 26.59
N PHE A 17 19.69 -30.36 27.70
CA PHE A 17 19.90 -29.02 28.22
C PHE A 17 21.33 -28.57 27.89
N THR A 18 21.47 -27.47 27.15
CA THR A 18 22.78 -26.85 26.90
C THR A 18 22.85 -25.52 27.64
N ARG A 19 24.02 -25.19 28.21
CA ARG A 19 24.27 -23.89 28.86
C ARG A 19 24.80 -22.84 27.88
N GLU A 20 25.30 -23.26 26.73
CA GLU A 20 25.79 -22.39 25.68
C GLU A 20 24.75 -22.24 24.56
N ARG A 21 24.67 -21.03 23.98
CA ARG A 21 23.80 -20.72 22.85
C ARG A 21 24.46 -21.24 21.56
N PRO A 22 23.93 -22.27 20.88
CA PRO A 22 24.55 -22.80 19.67
C PRO A 22 24.44 -21.79 18.52
N SER A 23 25.55 -21.54 17.83
CA SER A 23 25.62 -20.70 16.62
C SER A 23 25.00 -21.44 15.43
N GLY A 24 23.92 -20.88 14.88
CA GLY A 24 23.29 -21.41 13.67
C GLY A 24 21.85 -20.93 13.50
N ASP A 25 21.56 -20.39 12.33
CA ASP A 25 20.24 -19.95 11.86
C ASP A 25 19.41 -21.12 11.31
N ALA A 26 19.57 -22.31 11.91
CA ALA A 26 18.75 -23.47 11.58
C ALA A 26 17.35 -23.21 12.15
N GLY A 27 16.36 -23.11 11.27
CA GLY A 27 14.98 -22.76 11.60
C GLY A 27 14.40 -23.60 12.73
N GLY A 28 13.44 -23.02 13.48
CA GLY A 28 12.71 -23.71 14.55
C GLY A 28 12.92 -23.16 15.97
N VAL A 29 13.56 -22.01 16.13
CA VAL A 29 13.69 -21.36 17.44
C VAL A 29 12.36 -20.69 17.85
N ARG A 30 11.73 -21.13 18.94
CA ARG A 30 10.62 -20.41 19.59
C ARG A 30 11.01 -20.03 21.01
N HIS A 31 10.92 -18.74 21.31
CA HIS A 31 11.10 -18.24 22.68
C HIS A 31 9.91 -18.67 23.56
N VAL A 32 10.19 -19.35 24.67
CA VAL A 32 9.16 -19.79 25.62
C VAL A 32 9.50 -19.21 27.00
N GLY A 33 9.31 -17.89 27.12
CA GLY A 33 9.46 -17.12 28.37
C GLY A 33 10.80 -16.40 28.56
N PRO A 34 10.97 -15.67 29.68
CA PRO A 34 12.14 -14.79 29.91
C PRO A 34 13.46 -15.50 30.21
N SER A 35 13.43 -16.80 30.50
CA SER A 35 14.57 -17.53 31.07
C SER A 35 14.88 -18.86 30.38
N VAL A 36 14.15 -19.25 29.33
CA VAL A 36 14.39 -20.48 28.56
C VAL A 36 14.10 -20.29 27.08
N ASP A 37 15.06 -20.68 26.24
CA ASP A 37 14.89 -20.82 24.80
C ASP A 37 14.64 -22.29 24.45
N LEU A 38 13.53 -22.59 23.77
CA LEU A 38 13.25 -23.92 23.27
C LEU A 38 13.57 -23.97 21.77
N ARG A 39 14.50 -24.85 21.38
CA ARG A 39 14.78 -25.16 19.97
C ARG A 39 14.29 -26.57 19.68
N LEU A 40 13.40 -26.69 18.70
CA LEU A 40 12.94 -27.99 18.21
C LEU A 40 13.80 -28.38 17.02
N PHE A 41 14.67 -29.37 17.22
CA PHE A 41 15.35 -30.05 16.12
C PHE A 41 14.41 -31.12 15.58
N HIS A 42 13.97 -30.96 14.34
CA HIS A 42 13.26 -31.99 13.62
C HIS A 42 14.28 -32.71 12.76
N GLU A 43 14.58 -33.99 13.06
CA GLU A 43 15.25 -34.84 12.09
C GLU A 43 14.27 -35.05 10.93
N GLU A 44 14.68 -34.63 9.73
CA GLU A 44 13.92 -34.88 8.52
C GLU A 44 13.70 -36.40 8.39
N HIS A 45 12.43 -36.79 8.31
CA HIS A 45 11.85 -38.12 8.08
C HIS A 45 11.02 -38.65 9.27
N VAL A 46 9.91 -37.98 9.56
CA VAL A 46 8.79 -38.61 10.28
C VAL A 46 7.96 -39.40 9.27
N ASP A 47 7.82 -40.71 9.47
CA ASP A 47 6.90 -41.56 8.69
C ASP A 47 5.44 -41.19 9.05
N VAL A 48 4.88 -40.31 8.21
CA VAL A 48 3.55 -39.73 8.40
C VAL A 48 2.46 -40.79 8.36
N GLU A 49 2.62 -41.83 7.54
CA GLU A 49 1.64 -42.92 7.44
C GLU A 49 1.69 -43.84 8.66
N ALA A 50 2.89 -44.17 9.16
CA ALA A 50 3.02 -44.92 10.40
C ALA A 50 2.40 -44.18 11.60
N GLU A 51 2.59 -42.86 11.66
CA GLU A 51 2.03 -42.03 12.72
C GLU A 51 0.51 -41.83 12.60
N ARG A 52 -0.03 -41.68 11.38
CA ARG A 52 -1.48 -41.64 11.14
C ARG A 52 -2.13 -42.94 11.56
N LEU A 53 -1.57 -44.08 11.13
CA LEU A 53 -2.04 -45.41 11.51
C LEU A 53 -2.00 -45.63 13.03
N ARG A 54 -0.97 -45.11 13.73
CA ARG A 54 -0.89 -45.14 15.19
C ARG A 54 -2.05 -44.36 15.82
N LEU A 55 -2.27 -43.13 15.38
CA LEU A 55 -3.31 -42.26 15.94
C LEU A 55 -4.73 -42.73 15.63
N GLU A 56 -4.96 -43.33 14.46
CA GLU A 56 -6.24 -43.98 14.15
C GLU A 56 -6.50 -45.18 15.07
N ARG A 57 -5.48 -45.99 15.34
CA ARG A 57 -5.58 -47.08 16.32
C ARG A 57 -5.87 -46.57 17.73
N ASP A 58 -5.23 -45.49 18.14
CA ASP A 58 -5.44 -44.90 19.46
C ASP A 58 -6.83 -44.25 19.57
N LYS A 59 -7.31 -43.58 18.51
CA LYS A 59 -8.68 -43.07 18.41
C LYS A 59 -9.71 -44.18 18.64
N VAL A 60 -9.60 -45.29 17.90
CA VAL A 60 -10.52 -46.43 18.02
C VAL A 60 -10.51 -47.01 19.44
N LYS A 61 -9.34 -47.15 20.07
CA LYS A 61 -9.23 -47.64 21.45
C LYS A 61 -9.92 -46.69 22.44
N ILE A 62 -9.72 -45.38 22.30
CA ILE A 62 -10.33 -44.37 23.18
C ILE A 62 -11.85 -44.35 23.00
N GLU A 63 -12.35 -44.43 21.77
CA GLU A 63 -13.79 -44.49 21.46
C GLU A 63 -14.46 -45.73 22.04
N GLN A 64 -13.79 -46.90 21.98
CA GLN A 64 -14.29 -48.13 22.60
C GLN A 64 -14.38 -48.01 24.13
N GLN A 65 -13.38 -47.40 24.77
CA GLN A 65 -13.40 -47.17 26.23
C GLN A 65 -14.48 -46.16 26.63
N LEU A 66 -14.68 -45.10 25.85
CA LEU A 66 -15.77 -44.14 26.07
C LEU A 66 -17.12 -44.82 25.94
N THR A 67 -17.33 -45.64 24.90
CA THR A 67 -18.60 -46.37 24.70
C THR A 67 -18.94 -47.28 25.88
N GLN A 68 -17.95 -47.93 26.49
CA GLN A 68 -18.15 -48.75 27.69
C GLN A 68 -18.55 -47.90 28.90
N LEU A 69 -17.89 -46.76 29.08
CA LEU A 69 -18.20 -45.81 30.16
C LEU A 69 -19.56 -45.14 29.97
N ASP A 70 -19.95 -44.81 28.74
CA ASP A 70 -21.26 -44.26 28.40
C ASP A 70 -22.38 -45.25 28.72
N LYS A 71 -22.20 -46.52 28.37
CA LYS A 71 -23.16 -47.59 28.73
C LYS A 71 -23.26 -47.78 30.24
N GLN A 72 -22.13 -47.66 30.96
CA GLN A 72 -22.10 -47.78 32.40
C GLN A 72 -22.75 -46.58 33.10
N LEU A 73 -22.46 -45.36 32.65
CA LEU A 73 -22.99 -44.10 33.19
C LEU A 73 -24.43 -43.83 32.75
N GLY A 74 -24.90 -44.43 31.65
CA GLY A 74 -26.30 -44.39 31.20
C GLY A 74 -27.20 -45.44 31.83
N ASN A 75 -26.65 -46.39 32.61
CA ASN A 75 -27.42 -47.41 33.31
C ASN A 75 -27.94 -46.87 34.65
N GLU A 76 -29.24 -46.60 34.74
CA GLU A 76 -29.90 -46.09 35.95
C GLU A 76 -29.72 -47.01 37.17
N SER A 77 -29.62 -48.33 36.97
CA SER A 77 -29.33 -49.27 38.05
C SER A 77 -27.89 -49.16 38.56
N PHE A 78 -26.93 -48.73 37.73
CA PHE A 78 -25.56 -48.48 38.15
C PHE A 78 -25.47 -47.17 38.93
N LEU A 79 -26.12 -46.11 38.44
CA LEU A 79 -26.15 -44.80 39.11
C LEU A 79 -26.83 -44.83 40.49
N SER A 80 -27.82 -45.70 40.67
CA SER A 80 -28.58 -45.82 41.93
C SER A 80 -27.99 -46.80 42.94
N ARG A 81 -27.17 -47.76 42.52
CA ARG A 81 -26.63 -48.84 43.40
C ARG A 81 -25.12 -48.81 43.61
N ALA A 82 -24.35 -48.17 42.74
CA ALA A 82 -22.90 -48.13 42.86
C ALA A 82 -22.45 -47.11 43.94
N PRO A 83 -21.37 -47.39 44.69
CA PRO A 83 -20.79 -46.42 45.62
C PRO A 83 -20.40 -45.11 44.92
N LYS A 84 -20.58 -43.99 45.61
CA LYS A 84 -20.35 -42.64 45.08
C LYS A 84 -18.95 -42.47 44.47
N ASP A 85 -17.92 -43.00 45.13
CA ASP A 85 -16.53 -42.94 44.66
C ASP A 85 -16.31 -43.69 43.33
N VAL A 86 -17.08 -44.76 43.09
CA VAL A 86 -17.02 -45.54 41.85
C VAL A 86 -17.67 -44.77 40.70
N VAL A 87 -18.80 -44.10 40.97
CA VAL A 87 -19.49 -43.26 39.99
C VAL A 87 -18.66 -42.01 39.64
N ASP A 88 -18.06 -41.36 40.64
CA ASP A 88 -17.24 -40.16 40.44
C ASP A 88 -15.94 -40.47 39.69
N ASN A 89 -15.31 -41.63 39.95
CA ASN A 89 -14.14 -42.08 39.20
C ASN A 89 -14.49 -42.42 37.74
N ALA A 90 -15.66 -43.05 37.50
CA ALA A 90 -16.14 -43.31 36.14
C ALA A 90 -16.41 -42.01 35.36
N LYS A 91 -17.02 -41.00 35.99
CA LYS A 91 -17.23 -39.67 35.38
C LYS A 91 -15.91 -38.95 35.08
N ARG A 92 -14.94 -38.99 36.01
CA ARG A 92 -13.61 -38.41 35.79
C ARG A 92 -12.90 -39.07 34.62
N ARG A 93 -12.89 -40.41 34.57
CA ARG A 93 -12.26 -41.18 33.50
C ARG A 93 -12.93 -40.92 32.14
N HIS A 94 -14.25 -40.76 32.12
CA HIS A 94 -14.98 -40.36 30.92
C HIS A 94 -14.54 -38.96 30.42
N ALA A 95 -14.40 -37.99 31.33
CA ALA A 95 -13.94 -36.64 30.97
C ALA A 95 -12.50 -36.63 30.44
N GLU A 96 -11.59 -37.38 31.07
CA GLU A 96 -10.20 -37.53 30.63
C GLU A 96 -10.10 -38.16 29.24
N LEU A 97 -10.83 -39.27 28.99
CA LEU A 97 -10.85 -39.93 27.70
C LEU A 97 -11.52 -39.07 26.61
N SER A 98 -12.56 -38.31 26.95
CA SER A 98 -13.20 -37.35 26.04
C SER A 98 -12.23 -36.25 25.61
N GLN A 99 -11.42 -35.74 26.55
CA GLN A 99 -10.40 -34.74 26.25
C GLN A 99 -9.26 -35.33 25.40
N GLN A 100 -8.85 -36.56 25.67
CA GLN A 100 -7.85 -37.26 24.85
C GLN A 100 -8.35 -37.50 23.42
N LEU A 101 -9.61 -37.93 23.26
CA LEU A 101 -10.22 -38.14 21.94
C LEU A 101 -10.22 -36.85 21.11
N ARG A 102 -10.59 -35.71 21.72
CA ARG A 102 -10.54 -34.41 21.06
C ARG A 102 -9.15 -34.07 20.54
N LYS A 103 -8.11 -34.26 21.36
CA LYS A 103 -6.73 -33.98 20.95
C LYS A 103 -6.24 -34.91 19.83
N VAL A 104 -6.61 -36.19 19.87
CA VAL A 104 -6.26 -37.15 18.80
C VAL A 104 -7.00 -36.79 17.51
N ALA A 105 -8.29 -36.43 17.60
CA ALA A 105 -9.09 -35.99 16.45
C ALA A 105 -8.54 -34.69 15.82
N GLU A 106 -8.25 -33.66 16.63
CA GLU A 106 -7.61 -32.43 16.16
C GLU A 106 -6.24 -32.69 15.51
N SER A 107 -5.50 -33.67 16.03
CA SER A 107 -4.20 -34.05 15.48
C SER A 107 -4.31 -34.83 14.17
N LEU A 108 -5.42 -35.55 13.94
CA LEU A 108 -5.74 -36.23 12.69
C LEU A 108 -6.32 -35.26 11.64
N GLU A 109 -7.03 -34.21 12.06
CA GLU A 109 -7.61 -33.18 11.18
C GLU A 109 -6.61 -32.10 10.76
N ARG A 110 -5.54 -31.85 11.53
CA ARG A 110 -4.47 -30.95 11.13
C ARG A 110 -3.77 -31.49 9.87
N PRO A 111 -3.73 -30.74 8.76
CA PRO A 111 -2.92 -31.10 7.60
C PRO A 111 -1.45 -31.25 8.03
N ARG A 112 -0.89 -32.46 7.91
CA ARG A 112 0.48 -32.79 8.37
C ARG A 112 1.55 -32.65 7.32
N ASP A 113 1.16 -32.63 6.06
CA ASP A 113 1.92 -31.88 5.07
C ASP A 113 1.70 -30.43 5.46
N GLY A 114 2.68 -29.81 6.13
CA GLY A 114 2.68 -28.36 6.30
C GLY A 114 2.50 -27.78 4.92
N GLY A 115 1.27 -27.36 4.59
CA GLY A 115 0.76 -27.29 3.23
C GLY A 115 1.81 -26.68 2.34
N ARG A 116 2.56 -27.52 1.62
CA ARG A 116 3.56 -27.04 0.69
C ARG A 116 2.71 -26.34 -0.35
N ILE A 117 2.63 -25.02 -0.25
CA ILE A 117 2.42 -24.20 -1.43
C ILE A 117 3.54 -24.69 -2.34
N ILE A 118 3.20 -25.55 -3.29
CA ILE A 118 4.10 -25.87 -4.40
C ILE A 118 4.47 -24.50 -4.92
N SER A 119 5.74 -24.13 -4.84
CA SER A 119 6.19 -22.82 -5.31
C SER A 119 5.82 -22.75 -6.79
N VAL A 120 4.72 -22.07 -7.10
CA VAL A 120 4.22 -21.99 -8.47
C VAL A 120 5.07 -20.96 -9.18
N ASN A 121 5.80 -21.39 -10.20
CA ASN A 121 6.47 -20.48 -11.10
C ASN A 121 5.48 -20.01 -12.17
N LEU A 122 4.93 -18.80 -11.98
CA LEU A 122 3.98 -18.21 -12.92
C LEU A 122 4.52 -18.17 -14.35
N ARG A 123 5.82 -17.91 -14.53
CA ARG A 123 6.47 -17.85 -15.85
C ARG A 123 6.41 -19.19 -16.58
N GLU A 124 6.67 -20.29 -15.86
CA GLU A 124 6.61 -21.64 -16.44
C GLU A 124 5.17 -22.04 -16.78
N LEU A 125 4.22 -21.73 -15.91
CA LEU A 125 2.80 -21.98 -16.19
C LEU A 125 2.30 -21.18 -17.42
N ALA A 126 2.73 -19.93 -17.53
CA ALA A 126 2.43 -19.07 -18.67
C ALA A 126 3.20 -19.46 -19.95
N ARG A 127 4.12 -20.44 -19.86
CA ARG A 127 4.98 -20.89 -20.98
C ARG A 127 5.76 -19.74 -21.63
N ASN A 128 6.13 -18.73 -20.85
CA ASN A 128 6.85 -17.57 -21.34
C ASN A 128 8.35 -17.69 -21.00
N ASN A 129 9.19 -17.82 -22.03
CA ASN A 129 10.64 -17.84 -21.88
C ASN A 129 11.33 -16.55 -22.35
N GLU A 130 10.54 -15.55 -22.76
CA GLU A 130 11.04 -14.25 -23.18
C GLU A 130 11.59 -13.46 -21.98
N PRO A 131 12.61 -12.61 -22.18
CA PRO A 131 13.02 -11.63 -21.19
C PRO A 131 11.87 -10.67 -20.85
N TYR A 132 11.74 -10.29 -19.57
CA TYR A 132 10.65 -9.42 -19.09
C TYR A 132 10.45 -8.13 -19.93
N PHE A 133 11.54 -7.51 -20.37
CA PHE A 133 11.50 -6.25 -21.13
C PHE A 133 10.81 -6.38 -22.51
N GLN A 134 10.65 -7.59 -23.06
CA GLN A 134 9.97 -7.77 -24.36
C GLN A 134 8.45 -7.57 -24.26
N PHE A 135 7.87 -7.84 -23.08
CA PHE A 135 6.44 -7.74 -22.83
C PHE A 135 6.11 -6.82 -21.63
N ASP A 136 7.08 -6.00 -21.20
CA ASP A 136 6.88 -5.01 -20.16
C ASP A 136 6.00 -3.87 -20.69
N ARG A 137 4.94 -3.57 -19.93
CA ARG A 137 3.93 -2.55 -20.27
C ARG A 137 3.84 -1.46 -19.20
N GLU A 138 4.80 -1.41 -18.27
CA GLU A 138 4.81 -0.45 -17.19
C GLU A 138 5.14 0.97 -17.67
N GLU A 139 4.15 1.87 -17.60
CA GLU A 139 4.27 3.28 -17.96
C GLU A 139 5.45 3.98 -17.26
N ARG A 140 5.74 3.60 -16.01
CA ARG A 140 6.87 4.15 -15.24
C ARG A 140 8.23 3.75 -15.80
N HIS A 141 8.37 2.55 -16.35
CA HIS A 141 9.61 2.16 -17.01
C HIS A 141 9.83 3.00 -18.27
N MET A 142 8.77 3.20 -19.06
CA MET A 142 8.80 4.08 -20.22
C MET A 142 9.10 5.55 -19.83
N ALA A 143 8.56 6.05 -18.73
CA ALA A 143 8.89 7.38 -18.20
C ALA A 143 10.39 7.51 -17.87
N GLY A 144 11.01 6.47 -17.30
CA GLY A 144 12.44 6.46 -17.02
C GLY A 144 13.30 6.50 -18.30
N ILE A 145 12.91 5.73 -19.32
CA ILE A 145 13.59 5.75 -20.63
C ILE A 145 13.43 7.12 -21.29
N LEU A 146 12.22 7.68 -21.26
CA LEU A 146 11.97 8.99 -21.85
C LEU A 146 12.73 10.10 -21.10
N PHE A 147 12.79 10.03 -19.78
CA PHE A 147 13.60 10.95 -18.98
C PHE A 147 15.07 10.93 -19.43
N HIS A 148 15.62 9.74 -19.69
CA HIS A 148 16.98 9.62 -20.22
C HIS A 148 17.11 10.25 -21.63
N LEU A 149 16.16 9.96 -22.52
CA LEU A 149 16.11 10.54 -23.88
C LEU A 149 16.01 12.06 -23.88
N LEU A 150 15.21 12.65 -23.01
CA LEU A 150 15.05 14.10 -22.91
C LEU A 150 16.36 14.79 -22.47
N ASN A 151 17.19 14.10 -21.69
CA ASN A 151 18.52 14.58 -21.30
C ASN A 151 19.61 14.27 -22.35
N HIS A 152 19.25 13.71 -23.50
CA HIS A 152 20.18 13.49 -24.61
C HIS A 152 20.20 14.68 -25.56
N LYS A 153 21.39 15.26 -25.78
CA LYS A 153 21.59 16.43 -26.65
C LYS A 153 20.61 17.57 -26.29
N ASP A 154 19.86 18.09 -27.26
CA ASP A 154 18.92 19.21 -27.17
C ASP A 154 17.45 18.75 -27.20
N ASN A 155 17.18 17.51 -26.79
CA ASN A 155 15.85 16.90 -26.87
C ASN A 155 14.81 17.60 -25.99
N ALA A 156 15.17 17.97 -24.75
CA ALA A 156 14.25 18.67 -23.87
C ALA A 156 13.86 20.04 -24.43
N GLU A 157 14.82 20.78 -24.99
CA GLU A 157 14.61 22.08 -25.62
C GLU A 157 13.72 21.97 -26.86
N ARG A 158 13.95 20.97 -27.71
CA ARG A 158 13.09 20.67 -28.87
C ARG A 158 11.63 20.43 -28.47
N VAL A 159 11.43 19.66 -27.41
CA VAL A 159 10.08 19.35 -26.89
C VAL A 159 9.42 20.60 -26.32
N VAL A 160 10.17 21.43 -25.58
CA VAL A 160 9.65 22.72 -25.08
C VAL A 160 9.25 23.63 -26.24
N HIS A 161 10.10 23.84 -27.24
CA HIS A 161 9.79 24.68 -28.40
C HIS A 161 8.67 24.12 -29.28
N LYS A 162 8.50 22.79 -29.29
CA LYS A 162 7.35 22.15 -29.95
C LYS A 162 6.04 22.49 -29.24
N ALA A 163 6.04 22.48 -27.90
CA ALA A 163 4.86 22.77 -27.09
C ALA A 163 4.53 24.27 -27.05
N GLU A 164 5.54 25.13 -26.95
CA GLU A 164 5.37 26.59 -26.94
C GLU A 164 6.59 27.26 -27.57
N ARG A 165 6.40 27.79 -28.78
CA ARG A 165 7.50 28.37 -29.59
C ARG A 165 8.05 29.66 -29.01
N ASN A 166 7.24 30.39 -28.25
CA ASN A 166 7.60 31.72 -27.76
C ASN A 166 8.30 31.68 -26.40
N TRP A 167 8.49 30.51 -25.79
CA TRP A 167 9.24 30.41 -24.55
C TRP A 167 10.74 30.50 -24.81
N GLU A 168 11.39 31.44 -24.14
CA GLU A 168 12.84 31.49 -24.01
C GLU A 168 13.26 30.56 -22.86
N ILE A 169 14.29 29.75 -23.08
CA ILE A 169 14.81 28.81 -22.08
C ILE A 169 15.92 29.50 -21.28
N ASN A 170 15.73 29.59 -19.96
CA ASN A 170 16.77 30.05 -19.05
C ASN A 170 17.63 28.87 -18.61
N LEU A 171 18.82 28.72 -19.21
CA LEU A 171 19.72 27.58 -18.93
C LEU A 171 20.17 27.47 -17.46
N ALA A 172 20.13 28.56 -16.68
CA ALA A 172 20.47 28.50 -15.25
C ALA A 172 19.36 27.90 -14.38
N GLU A 173 18.15 27.82 -14.93
CA GLU A 173 16.92 27.37 -14.24
C GLU A 173 16.27 26.16 -14.93
N PHE A 174 16.71 25.85 -16.16
CA PHE A 174 16.22 24.76 -16.97
C PHE A 174 16.42 23.42 -16.26
N GLY A 175 15.37 22.60 -16.25
CA GLY A 175 15.43 21.31 -15.57
C GLY A 175 14.37 20.34 -16.06
N VAL A 176 14.77 19.08 -16.26
CA VAL A 176 13.88 17.95 -16.53
C VAL A 176 13.74 17.16 -15.23
N TYR A 177 12.51 16.81 -14.86
CA TYR A 177 12.21 16.11 -13.61
C TYR A 177 11.32 14.91 -13.89
N LEU A 178 11.73 13.74 -13.43
CA LEU A 178 10.89 12.55 -13.31
C LEU A 178 10.27 12.52 -11.90
N ASP A 179 9.03 12.07 -11.79
CA ASP A 179 8.39 11.82 -10.49
C ASP A 179 8.18 13.11 -9.64
N TYR A 180 7.76 14.18 -10.32
CA TYR A 180 7.75 15.56 -9.84
C TYR A 180 6.95 15.77 -8.54
N SER A 181 7.60 16.30 -7.50
CA SER A 181 7.00 16.49 -6.16
C SER A 181 7.16 17.89 -5.54
N TYR A 182 7.20 18.91 -6.39
CA TYR A 182 7.52 20.31 -6.02
C TYR A 182 6.82 20.82 -4.76
N PRO A 183 5.49 20.66 -4.52
CA PRO A 183 4.88 21.14 -3.28
C PRO A 183 5.46 20.51 -2.01
N ARG A 184 5.82 19.22 -2.06
CA ARG A 184 6.42 18.52 -0.91
C ARG A 184 7.88 18.93 -0.71
N ASP A 185 8.59 19.18 -1.80
CA ASP A 185 9.98 19.62 -1.75
C ASP A 185 10.09 21.06 -1.26
N LEU A 186 9.20 21.96 -1.70
CA LEU A 186 9.00 23.28 -1.09
C LEU A 186 8.67 23.18 0.39
N TRP A 187 7.74 22.28 0.75
CA TRP A 187 7.36 22.07 2.15
C TRP A 187 8.55 21.66 3.01
N ASN A 188 9.43 20.81 2.48
CA ASN A 188 10.66 20.41 3.15
C ASN A 188 11.67 21.58 3.21
N LYS A 189 11.81 22.33 2.11
CA LYS A 189 12.73 23.47 2.00
C LYS A 189 12.43 24.60 2.99
N MET A 190 11.15 24.82 3.33
CA MET A 190 10.72 25.75 4.38
C MET A 190 11.25 25.36 5.79
N GLY A 191 11.77 24.15 5.97
CA GLY A 191 12.36 23.66 7.21
C GLY A 191 11.54 22.55 7.87
N VAL A 192 12.21 21.65 8.59
CA VAL A 192 11.59 20.48 9.26
C VAL A 192 11.49 20.61 10.78
N LYS A 193 11.94 21.74 11.31
CA LYS A 193 12.07 22.02 12.74
C LYS A 193 11.07 23.08 13.20
N ALA A 194 10.96 23.27 14.52
CA ALA A 194 9.94 24.10 15.14
C ALA A 194 10.01 25.58 14.74
N GLU A 195 11.21 26.10 14.43
CA GLU A 195 11.42 27.48 13.95
C GLU A 195 10.67 27.77 12.64
N SER A 196 10.38 26.76 11.83
CA SER A 196 9.63 26.91 10.58
C SER A 196 8.11 26.96 10.77
N ASN A 197 7.60 26.69 11.98
CA ASN A 197 6.17 26.48 12.21
C ASN A 197 5.33 27.71 11.89
N ASN A 198 5.79 28.92 12.28
CA ASN A 198 5.04 30.15 12.00
C ASN A 198 4.94 30.37 10.49
N HIS A 199 6.06 30.29 9.77
CA HIS A 199 6.08 30.41 8.32
C HIS A 199 5.18 29.38 7.63
N LYS A 200 5.22 28.11 8.05
CA LYS A 200 4.35 27.05 7.50
C LYS A 200 2.87 27.27 7.77
N ARG A 201 2.52 27.83 8.93
CA ARG A 201 1.14 28.22 9.24
C ARG A 201 0.69 29.34 8.31
N ASP A 202 1.52 30.38 8.14
CA ASP A 202 1.21 31.51 7.28
C ASP A 202 1.02 31.07 5.83
N VAL A 203 1.86 30.12 5.36
CA VAL A 203 1.70 29.51 4.03
C VAL A 203 0.39 28.74 3.91
N ILE A 204 0.00 27.92 4.92
CA ILE A 204 -1.30 27.23 4.89
C ILE A 204 -2.46 28.23 4.87
N LEU A 205 -2.41 29.26 5.73
CA LEU A 205 -3.44 30.29 5.82
C LEU A 205 -3.56 31.08 4.51
N GLY A 206 -2.44 31.51 3.95
CA GLY A 206 -2.38 32.22 2.67
C GLY A 206 -2.91 31.37 1.52
N MET A 207 -2.42 30.13 1.41
CA MET A 207 -2.89 29.18 0.40
C MET A 207 -4.40 28.94 0.50
N LEU A 208 -4.93 28.61 1.68
CA LEU A 208 -6.36 28.39 1.87
C LEU A 208 -7.18 29.66 1.56
N GLY A 209 -6.73 30.81 2.07
CA GLY A 209 -7.41 32.09 1.90
C GLY A 209 -7.50 32.54 0.44
N SER A 210 -6.48 32.27 -0.39
CA SER A 210 -6.50 32.55 -1.83
C SER A 210 -7.62 31.82 -2.57
N TYR A 211 -8.06 30.67 -2.05
CA TYR A 211 -9.21 29.90 -2.57
C TYR A 211 -10.50 30.14 -1.77
N ARG A 212 -10.61 31.34 -1.16
CA ARG A 212 -11.76 31.81 -0.40
C ARG A 212 -12.13 30.98 0.83
N PHE A 213 -11.25 30.10 1.31
CA PHE A 213 -11.47 29.37 2.56
C PHE A 213 -11.56 30.35 3.75
N ASP A 214 -12.51 30.17 4.67
CA ASP A 214 -12.56 30.99 5.89
C ASP A 214 -11.48 30.57 6.89
N THR A 215 -10.40 31.35 6.92
CA THR A 215 -9.23 31.07 7.77
C THR A 215 -9.35 31.67 9.17
N SER A 216 -10.43 32.37 9.51
CA SER A 216 -10.55 33.14 10.77
C SER A 216 -10.34 32.27 11.99
N ARG A 217 -10.99 31.11 12.04
CA ARG A 217 -10.84 30.14 13.14
C ARG A 217 -9.43 29.57 13.16
N LEU A 218 -8.87 29.16 12.02
CA LEU A 218 -7.50 28.61 11.94
C LEU A 218 -6.44 29.62 12.41
N ALA A 219 -6.58 30.88 12.00
CA ALA A 219 -5.67 31.97 12.35
C ALA A 219 -5.61 32.20 13.88
N SER A 220 -6.72 31.97 14.59
CA SER A 220 -6.78 32.10 16.05
C SER A 220 -6.06 30.99 16.83
N LEU A 221 -5.82 29.82 16.24
CA LEU A 221 -5.27 28.64 16.94
C LEU A 221 -3.77 28.76 17.14
N LYS A 222 -3.28 29.27 18.27
CA LYS A 222 -1.85 29.57 18.45
C LYS A 222 -0.96 28.34 18.62
N GLU A 223 -1.46 27.27 19.24
CA GLU A 223 -0.65 26.07 19.47
C GLU A 223 -0.51 25.21 18.20
N VAL A 224 0.68 24.64 18.00
CA VAL A 224 0.98 23.73 16.89
C VAL A 224 0.02 22.53 16.88
N LYS A 225 -0.23 21.96 18.06
CA LYS A 225 -1.12 20.80 18.20
C LYS A 225 -2.55 21.14 17.79
N GLU A 226 -3.08 22.27 18.26
CA GLU A 226 -4.45 22.71 17.97
C GLU A 226 -4.62 23.02 16.48
N PHE A 227 -3.66 23.74 15.89
CA PHE A 227 -3.65 24.02 14.47
C PHE A 227 -3.64 22.74 13.63
N ASN A 228 -2.75 21.79 13.94
CA ASN A 228 -2.71 20.49 13.26
C ASN A 228 -3.99 19.67 13.49
N ALA A 229 -4.57 19.73 14.69
CA ALA A 229 -5.77 18.97 15.05
C ALA A 229 -6.98 19.38 14.19
N PHE A 230 -7.03 20.62 13.70
CA PHE A 230 -8.03 21.06 12.74
C PHE A 230 -8.07 20.14 11.49
N PHE A 231 -6.90 19.71 11.00
CA PHE A 231 -6.79 18.93 9.76
C PHE A 231 -6.59 17.43 9.97
N ILE A 232 -5.97 17.01 11.08
CA ILE A 232 -5.46 15.63 11.25
C ILE A 232 -6.05 14.94 12.48
N GLY A 233 -6.52 15.70 13.47
CA GLY A 233 -7.26 15.19 14.61
C GLY A 233 -6.33 14.56 15.65
N PRO A 234 -6.64 13.37 16.20
CA PRO A 234 -5.89 12.78 17.32
C PRO A 234 -4.41 12.54 17.04
N ARG A 235 -4.03 12.34 15.77
CA ARG A 235 -2.64 12.12 15.33
C ARG A 235 -1.84 13.41 15.11
N ALA A 236 -2.39 14.56 15.53
CA ALA A 236 -1.74 15.85 15.40
C ALA A 236 -0.41 15.92 16.16
N SER A 237 0.65 16.31 15.46
CA SER A 237 1.96 16.58 16.04
C SER A 237 1.89 17.80 16.96
N ARG A 238 2.58 17.73 18.10
CA ARG A 238 2.79 18.86 19.00
C ARG A 238 4.02 19.69 18.66
N LYS A 239 4.89 19.19 17.79
CA LYS A 239 6.24 19.73 17.57
C LYS A 239 6.37 20.53 16.28
N TYR A 240 5.72 20.07 15.22
CA TYR A 240 5.87 20.65 13.88
C TYR A 240 4.53 20.74 13.15
N ILE A 241 4.39 21.75 12.30
CA ILE A 241 3.22 21.90 11.43
C ILE A 241 3.27 20.85 10.33
N GLN A 242 2.18 20.10 10.19
CA GLN A 242 2.11 18.94 9.31
C GLN A 242 1.69 19.34 7.89
N SER A 243 2.33 18.72 6.90
CA SER A 243 2.07 18.95 5.47
C SER A 243 0.61 18.69 5.09
N PRO A 244 0.04 19.47 4.16
CA PRO A 244 -1.27 19.20 3.57
C PRO A 244 -1.45 17.79 2.99
N ALA A 245 -0.37 17.16 2.52
CA ALA A 245 -0.41 15.76 2.08
C ALA A 245 -0.96 14.80 3.16
N ASN A 246 -0.80 15.13 4.44
CA ASN A 246 -1.18 14.29 5.58
C ASN A 246 -2.55 14.61 6.17
N TRP A 247 -3.27 15.60 5.62
CA TRP A 247 -4.60 15.97 6.13
C TRP A 247 -5.60 14.83 6.07
N SER A 248 -6.63 14.86 6.90
CA SER A 248 -7.71 13.88 6.95
C SER A 248 -9.02 14.53 6.57
N LEU A 249 -9.66 14.07 5.49
CA LEU A 249 -10.95 14.61 5.04
C LEU A 249 -12.01 14.51 6.14
N THR A 250 -12.10 13.38 6.83
CA THR A 250 -13.04 13.17 7.94
C THR A 250 -12.80 14.16 9.08
N GLN A 251 -11.54 14.48 9.37
CA GLN A 251 -11.24 15.46 10.42
C GLN A 251 -11.59 16.88 9.98
N ILE A 252 -11.24 17.26 8.75
CA ILE A 252 -11.56 18.59 8.21
C ILE A 252 -13.09 18.78 8.20
N GLU A 253 -13.84 17.79 7.74
CA GLU A 253 -15.30 17.75 7.78
C GLU A 253 -15.84 18.03 9.18
N THR A 254 -15.27 17.37 10.20
CA THR A 254 -15.66 17.54 11.60
C THR A 254 -15.34 18.96 12.08
N SER A 255 -14.15 19.46 11.74
CA SER A 255 -13.69 20.80 12.11
C SER A 255 -14.53 21.91 11.47
N LEU A 256 -15.12 21.67 10.30
CA LEU A 256 -15.92 22.65 9.56
C LEU A 256 -17.42 22.67 9.94
N ARG A 257 -17.84 21.93 10.97
CA ARG A 257 -19.24 21.96 11.45
C ARG A 257 -19.60 23.28 12.15
N PRO A 258 -20.88 23.73 12.08
CA PRO A 258 -22.02 23.09 11.40
C PRO A 258 -21.95 23.21 9.87
N GLN A 259 -22.66 22.32 9.17
CA GLN A 259 -22.68 22.33 7.71
C GLN A 259 -23.38 23.58 7.17
N SER A 260 -22.76 24.18 6.17
CA SER A 260 -23.21 25.32 5.38
C SER A 260 -22.57 25.29 4.00
N SER A 261 -23.07 26.10 3.06
CA SER A 261 -22.47 26.25 1.72
C SER A 261 -21.01 26.70 1.79
N ASN A 262 -20.66 27.57 2.75
CA ASN A 262 -19.27 27.98 2.97
C ASN A 262 -18.42 26.81 3.45
N SER A 263 -18.91 26.01 4.40
CA SER A 263 -18.18 24.82 4.88
C SER A 263 -17.97 23.77 3.78
N ASP A 264 -18.90 23.65 2.84
CA ASP A 264 -18.81 22.69 1.75
C ASP A 264 -17.78 23.12 0.71
N ARG A 265 -17.76 24.42 0.36
CA ARG A 265 -16.69 25.01 -0.46
C ARG A 265 -15.32 24.82 0.20
N ASP A 266 -15.23 25.13 1.49
CA ASP A 266 -13.98 25.06 2.26
C ASP A 266 -13.46 23.62 2.36
N LEU A 267 -14.37 22.64 2.50
CA LEU A 267 -14.04 21.22 2.44
C LEU A 267 -13.46 20.85 1.07
N VAL A 268 -14.11 21.25 -0.03
CA VAL A 268 -13.63 20.98 -1.39
C VAL A 268 -12.25 21.61 -1.64
N THR A 269 -12.04 22.87 -1.21
CA THR A 269 -10.74 23.54 -1.29
C THR A 269 -9.65 22.76 -0.56
N ALA A 270 -9.92 22.32 0.68
CA ALA A 270 -8.97 21.54 1.44
C ALA A 270 -8.65 20.18 0.79
N CYS A 271 -9.64 19.56 0.13
CA CYS A 271 -9.45 18.32 -0.63
C CYS A 271 -8.50 18.53 -1.82
N LYS A 272 -8.76 19.54 -2.66
CA LYS A 272 -7.92 19.86 -3.82
C LYS A 272 -6.47 20.09 -3.42
N ILE A 273 -6.24 20.90 -2.40
CA ILE A 273 -4.89 21.15 -1.86
C ILE A 273 -4.24 19.88 -1.34
N LYS A 274 -4.94 19.08 -0.52
CA LYS A 274 -4.43 17.82 0.02
C LYS A 274 -3.96 16.89 -1.10
N TRP A 275 -4.77 16.72 -2.15
CA TRP A 275 -4.43 15.83 -3.25
C TRP A 275 -3.37 16.43 -4.18
N ALA A 276 -3.37 17.75 -4.40
CA ALA A 276 -2.33 18.43 -5.18
C ALA A 276 -0.93 18.24 -4.54
N PHE A 277 -0.83 18.24 -3.21
CA PHE A 277 0.40 17.89 -2.50
C PHE A 277 0.86 16.43 -2.67
N LYS A 278 0.01 15.56 -3.23
CA LYS A 278 0.31 14.15 -3.54
C LYS A 278 0.39 13.87 -5.04
N ALA A 279 -0.14 14.76 -5.87
CA ALA A 279 -0.14 14.61 -7.31
C ALA A 279 1.30 14.66 -7.82
N LYS A 280 1.56 13.84 -8.83
CA LYS A 280 2.84 13.75 -9.51
C LYS A 280 2.59 13.63 -11.01
N PRO A 281 2.82 14.69 -11.79
CA PRO A 281 3.01 14.54 -13.22
C PRO A 281 4.17 13.59 -13.50
N ASP A 282 4.07 12.79 -14.58
CA ASP A 282 5.10 11.80 -14.90
C ASP A 282 6.46 12.45 -15.14
N ILE A 283 6.50 13.43 -16.07
CA ILE A 283 7.69 14.22 -16.39
C ILE A 283 7.32 15.70 -16.43
N VAL A 284 8.17 16.56 -15.86
CA VAL A 284 8.03 18.02 -15.96
C VAL A 284 9.34 18.62 -16.48
N ILE A 285 9.24 19.50 -17.47
CA ILE A 285 10.36 20.30 -17.98
C ILE A 285 10.12 21.75 -17.60
N HIS A 286 10.95 22.32 -16.72
CA HIS A 286 10.97 23.75 -16.44
C HIS A 286 11.79 24.47 -17.51
N ALA A 287 11.18 25.43 -18.21
CA ALA A 287 11.91 26.36 -19.08
C ALA A 287 12.64 27.44 -18.26
N ASP A 288 12.00 27.86 -17.16
CA ASP A 288 12.49 28.79 -16.16
C ASP A 288 11.68 28.60 -14.84
N ARG A 289 11.82 29.52 -13.88
CA ARG A 289 11.06 29.49 -12.60
C ARG A 289 9.55 29.68 -12.75
N GLU A 290 9.07 30.25 -13.84
CA GLU A 290 7.66 30.63 -14.03
C GLU A 290 6.95 29.75 -15.09
N ARG A 291 7.70 29.07 -15.96
CA ARG A 291 7.18 28.31 -17.10
C ARG A 291 7.58 26.85 -17.04
N ALA A 292 6.62 25.96 -17.24
CA ALA A 292 6.85 24.52 -17.21
C ALA A 292 5.97 23.73 -18.19
N LEU A 293 6.53 22.70 -18.81
CA LEU A 293 5.81 21.72 -19.60
C LEU A 293 5.60 20.44 -18.79
N CYS A 294 4.35 20.06 -18.55
CA CYS A 294 3.97 18.77 -18.01
C CYS A 294 3.76 17.76 -19.14
N ILE A 295 4.45 16.63 -19.06
CA ILE A 295 4.29 15.50 -19.95
C ILE A 295 3.67 14.36 -19.16
N GLU A 296 2.51 13.89 -19.60
CA GLU A 296 1.77 12.77 -19.00
C GLU A 296 1.74 11.62 -20.01
N LEU A 297 2.09 10.42 -19.54
CA LEU A 297 2.15 9.22 -20.36
C LEU A 297 0.85 8.42 -20.22
N LYS A 298 0.29 8.01 -21.35
CA LYS A 298 -0.87 7.12 -21.44
C LYS A 298 -0.55 5.98 -22.39
N LEU A 299 0.00 4.90 -21.86
CA LEU A 299 0.31 3.67 -22.58
C LEU A 299 -0.85 2.68 -22.50
N GLU A 300 -1.39 2.37 -21.31
CA GLU A 300 -2.50 1.43 -21.14
C GLU A 300 -3.55 1.92 -20.12
N SER A 301 -3.20 2.88 -19.26
CA SER A 301 -4.03 3.20 -18.10
C SER A 301 -5.23 4.09 -18.44
N VAL A 302 -6.39 3.72 -17.87
CA VAL A 302 -7.56 4.61 -17.82
C VAL A 302 -7.27 5.71 -16.79
N GLU A 303 -7.66 6.94 -17.10
CA GLU A 303 -7.41 8.09 -16.22
C GLU A 303 -8.00 7.86 -14.82
N GLY A 304 -7.18 8.09 -13.79
CA GLY A 304 -7.60 8.04 -12.39
C GLY A 304 -8.45 9.25 -11.99
N SER A 305 -9.14 9.14 -10.86
CA SER A 305 -9.94 10.24 -10.30
C SER A 305 -9.78 10.36 -8.79
N TYR A 306 -9.91 11.57 -8.27
CA TYR A 306 -9.88 11.90 -6.85
C TYR A 306 -11.27 12.26 -6.30
N PRO A 307 -11.60 11.82 -5.07
CA PRO A 307 -10.82 10.94 -4.20
C PRO A 307 -10.69 9.50 -4.73
N SER A 308 -9.56 8.86 -4.46
CA SER A 308 -9.35 7.44 -4.75
C SER A 308 -9.93 6.52 -3.67
N GLU A 309 -9.89 6.96 -2.40
CA GLU A 309 -10.26 6.18 -1.22
C GLU A 309 -11.78 6.01 -1.07
N ALA A 310 -12.24 4.79 -0.77
CA ALA A 310 -13.67 4.48 -0.63
C ALA A 310 -14.35 5.28 0.51
N SER A 311 -13.64 5.52 1.61
CA SER A 311 -14.15 6.29 2.75
C SER A 311 -14.33 7.77 2.41
N GLU A 312 -13.39 8.37 1.66
CA GLU A 312 -13.48 9.75 1.17
C GLU A 312 -14.62 9.90 0.15
N LYS A 313 -14.77 8.94 -0.77
CA LYS A 313 -15.92 8.88 -1.71
C LYS A 313 -17.25 8.86 -0.97
N LYS A 314 -17.38 8.00 0.05
CA LYS A 314 -18.61 7.89 0.85
C LYS A 314 -18.96 9.22 1.52
N LEU A 315 -17.99 9.84 2.21
CA LEU A 315 -18.19 11.11 2.91
C LEU A 315 -18.66 12.22 1.96
N LEU A 316 -18.00 12.36 0.80
CA LEU A 316 -18.34 13.41 -0.15
C LEU A 316 -19.70 13.17 -0.83
N ARG A 317 -20.10 11.92 -1.04
CA ARG A 317 -21.46 11.57 -1.51
C ARG A 317 -22.52 11.92 -0.47
N GLU A 318 -22.28 11.60 0.80
CA GLU A 318 -23.20 11.96 1.91
C GLU A 318 -23.35 13.48 2.06
N ARG A 319 -22.29 14.24 1.73
CA ARG A 319 -22.31 15.71 1.68
C ARG A 319 -22.92 16.29 0.40
N GLY A 320 -23.29 15.47 -0.60
CA GLY A 320 -23.80 15.93 -1.89
C GLY A 320 -22.74 16.63 -2.77
N LEU A 321 -21.44 16.43 -2.47
CA LEU A 321 -20.31 17.07 -3.15
C LEU A 321 -19.65 16.17 -4.19
N PHE A 322 -20.18 14.97 -4.41
CA PHE A 322 -19.65 13.97 -5.34
C PHE A 322 -20.77 13.48 -6.26
N ALA A 323 -20.68 13.78 -7.56
CA ALA A 323 -21.58 13.22 -8.58
C ALA A 323 -20.87 13.06 -9.92
N GLU A 324 -21.11 11.94 -10.59
CA GLU A 324 -20.60 11.69 -11.94
C GLU A 324 -21.47 12.46 -12.95
N GLY A 325 -20.87 13.37 -13.73
CA GLY A 325 -21.48 13.91 -14.95
C GLY A 325 -22.22 15.26 -14.90
N LYS A 326 -22.28 16.01 -13.78
CA LYS A 326 -22.82 17.41 -13.77
C LYS A 326 -22.26 18.30 -12.63
N VAL A 327 -21.94 19.56 -12.96
CA VAL A 327 -21.90 20.84 -12.19
C VAL A 327 -21.12 20.89 -10.84
N LEU A 328 -20.77 19.75 -10.24
CA LEU A 328 -20.01 19.68 -8.99
C LEU A 328 -18.50 19.61 -9.25
N GLN A 329 -17.71 20.11 -8.30
CA GLN A 329 -16.24 20.16 -8.41
C GLN A 329 -15.55 18.79 -8.24
N LEU A 330 -16.27 17.73 -7.86
CA LEU A 330 -15.75 16.38 -7.63
C LEU A 330 -16.69 15.29 -8.19
N PRO A 331 -16.15 14.14 -8.64
CA PRO A 331 -14.74 13.75 -8.66
C PRO A 331 -13.90 14.60 -9.60
N MET A 332 -12.62 14.79 -9.27
CA MET A 332 -11.65 15.49 -10.10
C MET A 332 -10.80 14.46 -10.84
N SER A 333 -10.61 14.63 -12.14
CA SER A 333 -9.72 13.77 -12.90
C SER A 333 -8.26 13.97 -12.43
N GLN A 334 -7.39 12.98 -12.66
CA GLN A 334 -5.97 13.14 -12.35
C GLN A 334 -5.36 14.32 -13.11
N THR A 335 -5.73 14.50 -14.39
CA THR A 335 -5.28 15.61 -15.20
C THR A 335 -5.79 16.95 -14.68
N ASP A 336 -7.05 17.07 -14.30
CA ASP A 336 -7.59 18.30 -13.71
C ASP A 336 -6.87 18.67 -12.41
N LEU A 337 -6.52 17.68 -11.59
CA LEU A 337 -5.76 17.93 -10.36
C LEU A 337 -4.32 18.38 -10.65
N GLN A 338 -3.67 17.82 -11.66
CA GLN A 338 -2.34 18.27 -12.11
C GLN A 338 -2.41 19.68 -12.69
N LYS A 339 -3.46 20.02 -13.46
CA LYS A 339 -3.70 21.38 -13.95
C LYS A 339 -3.84 22.36 -12.79
N PHE A 340 -4.72 22.06 -11.83
CA PHE A 340 -4.86 22.84 -10.59
C PHE A 340 -3.53 23.01 -9.85
N LEU A 341 -2.76 21.92 -9.68
CA LEU A 341 -1.45 21.96 -9.03
C LEU A 341 -0.50 22.95 -9.74
N MET A 342 -0.32 22.80 -11.04
CA MET A 342 0.72 23.53 -11.76
C MET A 342 0.35 24.99 -11.99
N THR A 343 -0.88 25.26 -12.41
CA THR A 343 -1.28 26.62 -12.82
C THR A 343 -1.83 27.45 -11.66
N GLU A 344 -2.63 26.85 -10.78
CA GLU A 344 -3.27 27.58 -9.69
C GLU A 344 -2.42 27.56 -8.42
N LEU A 345 -1.98 26.37 -7.98
CA LEU A 345 -1.29 26.23 -6.70
C LEU A 345 0.18 26.68 -6.76
N LEU A 346 0.90 26.32 -7.83
CA LEU A 346 2.28 26.76 -8.06
C LEU A 346 2.37 28.08 -8.84
N GLY A 347 1.30 28.49 -9.52
CA GLY A 347 1.27 29.76 -10.26
C GLY A 347 2.10 29.77 -11.54
N LEU A 348 2.39 28.59 -12.13
CA LEU A 348 3.22 28.48 -13.33
C LEU A 348 2.39 28.71 -14.60
N ASP A 349 2.96 29.38 -15.60
CA ASP A 349 2.49 29.27 -16.99
C ASP A 349 2.83 27.87 -17.49
N CYS A 350 1.86 26.96 -17.38
CA CYS A 350 2.07 25.55 -17.63
C CYS A 350 1.39 25.10 -18.92
N ARG A 351 2.12 24.33 -19.73
CA ARG A 351 1.58 23.60 -20.89
C ARG A 351 1.49 22.12 -20.55
N PHE A 352 0.51 21.43 -21.12
CA PHE A 352 0.27 20.00 -20.89
C PHE A 352 0.38 19.26 -22.22
N LEU A 353 1.15 18.18 -22.20
CA LEU A 353 1.34 17.29 -23.33
C LEU A 353 1.03 15.85 -22.90
N PHE A 354 0.04 15.25 -23.54
CA PHE A 354 -0.37 13.87 -23.32
C PHE A 354 0.20 13.00 -24.43
N ILE A 355 1.11 12.09 -24.06
CA ILE A 355 1.65 11.11 -25.00
C ILE A 355 0.77 9.87 -24.94
N THR A 356 0.12 9.58 -26.05
CA THR A 356 -0.92 8.55 -26.17
C THR A 356 -0.55 7.55 -27.27
N ARG A 357 -1.23 6.39 -27.33
CA ARG A 357 -1.06 5.45 -28.46
C ARG A 357 -1.41 6.12 -29.79
N HIS A 358 -2.62 6.63 -29.90
CA HIS A 358 -3.11 7.25 -31.12
C HIS A 358 -3.31 8.74 -30.91
N LYS A 359 -3.00 9.53 -31.94
CA LYS A 359 -3.29 10.95 -31.93
C LYS A 359 -4.80 11.17 -31.80
N THR A 360 -5.23 11.64 -30.63
CA THR A 360 -6.61 12.08 -30.39
C THR A 360 -6.79 13.51 -30.90
N SER A 361 -8.03 13.89 -31.19
CA SER A 361 -8.39 15.24 -31.62
C SER A 361 -8.18 16.23 -30.46
N GLY A 362 -7.01 16.88 -30.43
CA GLY A 362 -6.66 17.91 -29.46
C GLY A 362 -5.24 18.43 -29.68
N THR A 363 -4.97 19.70 -29.34
CA THR A 363 -3.64 20.30 -29.47
C THR A 363 -2.66 19.86 -28.37
N GLU A 364 -3.19 19.34 -27.26
CA GLU A 364 -2.41 18.84 -26.11
C GLU A 364 -2.00 17.36 -26.25
N CYS A 365 -2.42 16.65 -27.30
CA CYS A 365 -2.17 15.21 -27.47
C CYS A 365 -1.21 14.92 -28.62
N VAL A 366 -0.28 14.00 -28.39
CA VAL A 366 0.68 13.52 -29.38
C VAL A 366 0.77 11.99 -29.32
N SER A 367 0.98 11.33 -30.45
CA SER A 367 1.24 9.89 -30.46
C SER A 367 2.66 9.61 -30.00
N TRP A 368 2.92 8.40 -29.48
CA TRP A 368 4.29 7.95 -29.17
C TRP A 368 5.23 8.09 -30.36
N SER A 369 4.80 7.63 -31.55
CA SER A 369 5.59 7.73 -32.78
C SER A 369 5.88 9.17 -33.19
N ASP A 370 4.87 10.06 -33.18
CA ASP A 370 5.07 11.49 -33.51
C ASP A 370 6.02 12.15 -32.50
N PHE A 371 5.92 11.79 -31.21
CA PHE A 371 6.74 12.38 -30.16
C PHE A 371 8.19 11.90 -30.23
N LEU A 372 8.42 10.59 -30.37
CA LEU A 372 9.77 10.03 -30.51
C LEU A 372 10.47 10.53 -31.78
N GLY A 373 9.71 10.73 -32.87
CA GLY A 373 10.23 11.33 -34.10
C GLY A 373 10.72 12.78 -33.97
N LEU A 374 10.40 13.49 -32.88
CA LEU A 374 10.95 14.82 -32.59
C LEU A 374 12.34 14.76 -31.94
N LEU A 375 12.69 13.61 -31.36
CA LEU A 375 13.88 13.46 -30.53
C LEU A 375 15.05 12.92 -31.35
N GLU A 376 16.24 13.40 -31.02
CA GLU A 376 17.49 12.76 -31.40
C GLU A 376 17.56 11.37 -30.74
N PRO A 377 17.75 10.30 -31.53
CA PRO A 377 17.78 8.94 -31.01
C PRO A 377 19.06 8.68 -30.21
N LEU A 378 18.99 7.75 -29.25
CA LEU A 378 20.18 7.29 -28.53
C LEU A 378 21.09 6.48 -29.47
N PRO A 379 22.40 6.72 -29.48
CA PRO A 379 23.33 5.88 -30.23
C PRO A 379 23.51 4.53 -29.52
N ASN A 380 23.15 3.43 -30.19
CA ASN A 380 23.32 2.05 -29.71
C ASN A 380 22.73 1.80 -28.31
N PRO A 381 21.41 2.01 -28.09
CA PRO A 381 20.79 1.78 -26.80
C PRO A 381 20.88 0.28 -26.40
N PRO A 382 20.98 -0.05 -25.10
CA PRO A 382 20.86 -1.42 -24.63
C PRO A 382 19.57 -2.10 -25.13
N PRO A 383 19.55 -3.43 -25.33
CA PRO A 383 18.40 -4.13 -25.92
C PRO A 383 17.06 -3.88 -25.22
N TYR A 384 17.05 -3.70 -23.90
CA TYR A 384 15.82 -3.42 -23.15
C TYR A 384 15.27 -2.01 -23.38
N ILE A 385 16.14 -1.02 -23.66
CA ILE A 385 15.72 0.34 -24.03
C ILE A 385 15.22 0.34 -25.47
N ALA A 386 15.97 -0.33 -26.37
CA ALA A 386 15.57 -0.47 -27.77
C ALA A 386 14.18 -1.11 -27.88
N ALA A 387 13.97 -2.24 -27.20
CA ALA A 387 12.68 -2.96 -27.21
C ALA A 387 11.53 -2.12 -26.62
N ALA A 388 11.77 -1.35 -25.56
CA ALA A 388 10.74 -0.48 -25.00
C ALA A 388 10.36 0.68 -25.93
N LEU A 389 11.34 1.29 -26.62
CA LEU A 389 11.10 2.32 -27.63
C LEU A 389 10.37 1.76 -28.84
N GLU A 390 10.82 0.61 -29.33
CA GLU A 390 10.17 -0.12 -30.41
C GLU A 390 8.74 -0.49 -30.04
N ASN A 391 8.49 -1.00 -28.83
CA ASN A 391 7.14 -1.29 -28.34
C ASN A 391 6.28 -0.02 -28.24
N ALA A 392 6.83 1.11 -27.79
CA ALA A 392 6.10 2.38 -27.76
C ALA A 392 5.74 2.87 -29.19
N GLU A 393 6.59 2.60 -30.18
CA GLU A 393 6.34 2.89 -31.59
C GLU A 393 5.42 1.86 -32.29
N HIS A 394 5.48 0.58 -31.90
CA HIS A 394 4.89 -0.56 -32.60
C HIS A 394 3.72 -1.25 -31.88
N LEU A 395 3.35 -0.90 -30.64
CA LEU A 395 2.08 -1.30 -30.00
C LEU A 395 0.84 -0.62 -30.67
N LEU A 396 0.96 -0.36 -31.98
CA LEU A 396 0.06 0.20 -32.97
C LEU A 396 -0.28 -0.80 -34.08
N ALA A 397 -0.43 -2.09 -33.75
CA ALA A 397 -1.19 -3.01 -34.59
C ALA A 397 -2.51 -3.35 -33.89
N PRO A 398 -3.65 -3.31 -34.61
CA PRO A 398 -5.00 -3.44 -34.03
C PRO A 398 -5.23 -4.76 -33.28
#